data_AF-A0A7Y2VJC3-F1
#
_entry.id   AF-A0A7Y2VJC3-F1
#
_cell.length_a   1.000
_cell.length_b   1.000
_cell.length_c   1.000
_cell.angle_alpha   90.00
_cell.angle_beta   90.00
_cell.angle_gamma   90.00
#
_symmetry.space_group_name_H-M   'P 1'
#
loop_
_entity.id
_entity.type
_entity.pdbx_description
1 polymer ?
#
loop_
_entity_poly.entity_id
_entity_poly.type
_entity_poly.pdbx_seq_one_letter_code
_entity_poly.pdbx_strand_id
1 'polypeptide(L)'
;MARRAMNYAHDLDFEAAEGVLDDAARAGGDPAIIAQTRAEIRQFRESYAQDLESRALQAMEEGDFRRAERTLIDLIALGDQQDRVDRLRRRMEEARKYGGFQPGQAISDALPNGEGHTPETVIVQAGSFTMGSNSREQGHQDNEGPRHRVTFRRGFAIGRTEVTVAQFRAFVEWA
;
A
#
# COMPACT_ATOMS: atom_id res chain seq x y z
N MET A 1 39.39 -10.73 5.30
CA MET A 1 38.63 -9.47 5.22
C MET A 1 37.27 -9.66 4.54
N ALA A 2 37.20 -10.11 3.28
CA ALA A 2 35.92 -10.33 2.58
C ALA A 2 34.89 -11.15 3.37
N ARG A 3 35.28 -12.32 3.90
CA ARG A 3 34.42 -13.14 4.77
C ARG A 3 33.89 -12.41 6.01
N ARG A 4 34.69 -11.52 6.61
CA ARG A 4 34.29 -10.74 7.78
C ARG A 4 33.28 -9.66 7.41
N ALA A 5 33.50 -8.96 6.30
CA ALA A 5 32.54 -7.98 5.79
C ALA A 5 31.21 -8.64 5.42
N MET A 6 31.24 -9.80 4.77
CA MET A 6 30.02 -10.57 4.47
C MET A 6 29.27 -11.04 5.73
N ASN A 7 29.98 -11.43 6.78
CA ASN A 7 29.31 -11.77 8.05
C ASN A 7 28.55 -10.57 8.64
N TYR A 8 29.18 -9.38 8.68
CA TYR A 8 28.48 -8.17 9.14
C TYR A 8 27.27 -7.84 8.25
N ALA A 9 27.39 -8.00 6.93
CA ALA A 9 26.27 -7.81 6.02
C ALA A 9 25.11 -8.79 6.29
N HIS A 10 25.41 -10.05 6.63
CA HIS A 10 24.39 -11.04 7.01
C HIS A 10 23.72 -10.73 8.36
N ASP A 11 24.46 -10.08 9.27
CA ASP A 11 23.92 -9.55 10.53
C ASP A 11 23.17 -8.22 10.33
N LEU A 12 22.98 -7.78 9.08
CA LEU A 12 22.36 -6.52 8.66
C LEU A 12 23.11 -5.26 9.08
N ASP A 13 24.37 -5.39 9.50
CA ASP A 13 25.26 -4.28 9.84
C ASP A 13 26.10 -3.88 8.62
N PHE A 14 25.45 -3.19 7.68
CA PHE A 14 26.08 -2.74 6.44
C PHE A 14 27.15 -1.65 6.66
N GLU A 15 27.02 -0.87 7.74
CA GLU A 15 28.00 0.16 8.09
C GLU A 15 29.31 -0.47 8.58
N ALA A 16 29.25 -1.45 9.49
CA ALA A 16 30.42 -2.20 9.91
C ALA A 16 31.02 -3.01 8.75
N ALA A 17 30.18 -3.58 7.89
CA ALA A 17 30.62 -4.29 6.71
C ALA A 17 31.46 -3.39 5.78
N GLU A 18 30.97 -2.18 5.48
CA GLU A 18 31.67 -1.20 4.65
C GLU A 18 32.97 -0.69 5.32
N GLY A 19 32.94 -0.45 6.63
CA GLY A 19 34.12 -0.04 7.40
C GLY A 19 35.27 -1.07 7.31
N VAL A 20 34.96 -2.36 7.34
CA VAL A 20 35.96 -3.44 7.13
C VAL A 20 36.55 -3.37 5.72
N LEU A 21 35.78 -2.94 4.71
CA LEU A 21 36.26 -2.78 3.33
C LEU A 21 37.17 -1.57 3.18
N ASP A 22 36.83 -0.45 3.80
CA ASP A 22 37.65 0.76 3.82
C ASP A 22 38.97 0.55 4.56
N ASP A 23 38.97 -0.17 5.68
CA ASP A 23 40.20 -0.53 6.41
C ASP A 23 41.17 -1.33 5.55
N ALA A 24 40.67 -2.32 4.82
CA ALA A 24 41.51 -3.13 3.94
C ALA A 24 41.94 -2.38 2.67
N ALA A 25 41.14 -1.46 2.15
CA ALA A 25 41.57 -0.57 1.08
C ALA A 25 42.76 0.30 1.53
N ARG A 26 42.71 0.84 2.77
CA ARG A 26 43.82 1.62 3.36
C ARG A 26 45.07 0.80 3.62
N ALA A 27 44.92 -0.49 3.94
CA ALA A 27 46.03 -1.41 4.15
C ALA A 27 46.68 -1.94 2.86
N GLY A 28 46.24 -1.48 1.68
CA GLY A 28 46.79 -1.92 0.40
C GLY A 28 46.25 -3.27 -0.09
N GLY A 29 45.03 -3.64 0.33
CA GLY A 29 44.34 -4.83 -0.17
C GLY A 29 44.03 -4.76 -1.67
N ASP A 30 43.80 -5.92 -2.28
CA ASP A 30 43.51 -6.03 -3.72
C ASP A 30 42.20 -5.29 -4.08
N PRO A 31 42.26 -4.23 -4.93
CA PRO A 31 41.08 -3.47 -5.34
C PRO A 31 40.00 -4.30 -6.01
N ALA A 32 40.36 -5.37 -6.74
CA ALA A 32 39.41 -6.22 -7.43
C ALA A 32 38.56 -7.02 -6.43
N ILE A 33 39.20 -7.59 -5.40
CA ILE A 33 38.51 -8.34 -4.34
C ILE A 33 37.59 -7.41 -3.54
N ILE A 34 38.06 -6.21 -3.20
CA ILE A 34 37.26 -5.22 -2.46
C ILE A 34 36.03 -4.80 -3.26
N ALA A 35 36.20 -4.47 -4.54
CA ALA A 35 35.11 -4.08 -5.42
C ALA A 35 34.08 -5.22 -5.59
N GLN A 36 34.56 -6.47 -5.74
CA GLN A 36 33.70 -7.64 -5.80
C GLN A 36 32.91 -7.83 -4.50
N THR A 37 33.56 -7.80 -3.33
CA THR A 37 32.85 -7.95 -2.05
C THR A 37 31.82 -6.83 -1.83
N ARG A 38 32.15 -5.58 -2.20
CA ARG A 38 31.16 -4.48 -2.18
C ARG A 38 29.95 -4.77 -3.06
N ALA A 39 30.16 -5.34 -4.24
CA ALA A 39 29.08 -5.71 -5.15
C ALA A 39 28.20 -6.82 -4.56
N GLU A 40 28.82 -7.84 -3.97
CA GLU A 40 28.12 -8.95 -3.28
C GLU A 40 27.24 -8.43 -2.12
N ILE A 41 27.78 -7.52 -1.29
CA ILE A 41 27.02 -6.92 -0.17
C ILE A 41 25.86 -6.07 -0.68
N ARG A 42 26.07 -5.25 -1.71
CA ARG A 42 24.98 -4.47 -2.33
C ARG A 42 23.90 -5.39 -2.89
N GLN A 43 24.29 -6.47 -3.56
CA GLN A 43 23.35 -7.45 -4.09
C GLN A 43 22.55 -8.14 -2.97
N PHE A 44 23.22 -8.52 -1.87
CA PHE A 44 22.55 -9.10 -0.70
C PHE A 44 21.53 -8.14 -0.10
N ARG A 45 21.93 -6.87 0.13
CA ARG A 45 21.06 -5.82 0.68
C ARG A 45 19.83 -5.60 -0.19
N GLU A 46 20.02 -5.50 -1.50
CA GLU A 46 18.95 -5.29 -2.47
C GLU A 46 17.97 -6.49 -2.49
N SER A 47 18.50 -7.73 -2.50
CA SER A 47 17.68 -8.94 -2.42
C SER A 47 16.86 -8.99 -1.13
N TYR A 48 17.46 -8.64 0.01
CA TYR A 48 16.77 -8.58 1.29
C TYR A 48 15.69 -7.49 1.32
N ALA A 49 15.97 -6.31 0.75
CA ALA A 49 14.99 -5.23 0.61
C ALA A 49 13.78 -5.65 -0.24
N GLN A 50 14.00 -6.39 -1.32
CA GLN A 50 12.93 -6.91 -2.19
C GLN A 50 12.06 -7.94 -1.48
N ASP A 51 12.64 -8.82 -0.66
CA ASP A 51 11.91 -9.79 0.15
C ASP A 51 11.05 -9.08 1.21
N LEU A 52 11.60 -8.08 1.90
CA LEU A 52 10.81 -7.24 2.80
C LEU A 52 9.66 -6.53 2.07
N GLU A 53 9.91 -5.92 0.92
CA GLU A 53 8.85 -5.26 0.12
C GLU A 53 7.74 -6.25 -0.26
N SER A 54 8.10 -7.45 -0.72
CA SER A 54 7.14 -8.51 -1.07
C SER A 54 6.29 -8.94 0.12
N ARG A 55 6.92 -9.15 1.29
CA ARG A 55 6.21 -9.50 2.54
C ARG A 55 5.27 -8.38 3.00
N ALA A 56 5.66 -7.12 2.84
CA ALA A 56 4.81 -5.99 3.18
C ALA A 56 3.59 -5.91 2.25
N LEU A 57 3.78 -6.11 0.95
CA LEU A 57 2.70 -6.16 -0.04
C LEU A 57 1.71 -7.30 0.26
N GLN A 58 2.21 -8.51 0.48
CA GLN A 58 1.36 -9.66 0.84
C GLN A 58 0.56 -9.41 2.13
N ALA A 59 1.19 -8.86 3.17
CA ALA A 59 0.49 -8.53 4.41
C ALA A 59 -0.62 -7.47 4.21
N MET A 60 -0.44 -6.53 3.28
CA MET A 60 -1.49 -5.56 2.93
C MET A 60 -2.64 -6.21 2.18
N GLU A 61 -2.38 -7.15 1.27
CA GLU A 61 -3.41 -7.92 0.57
C GLU A 61 -4.23 -8.79 1.52
N GLU A 62 -3.58 -9.40 2.52
CA GLU A 62 -4.22 -10.16 3.60
C GLU A 62 -4.97 -9.27 4.61
N GLY A 63 -4.83 -7.94 4.53
CA GLY A 63 -5.40 -6.97 5.48
C GLY A 63 -4.68 -6.92 6.83
N ASP A 64 -3.55 -7.63 7.01
CA ASP A 64 -2.71 -7.57 8.20
C ASP A 64 -1.75 -6.37 8.16
N PHE A 65 -2.33 -5.19 8.34
CA PHE A 65 -1.57 -3.94 8.38
C PHE A 65 -0.55 -3.86 9.53
N ARG A 66 -0.70 -4.67 10.59
CA ARG A 66 0.28 -4.72 11.68
C ARG A 66 1.54 -5.42 11.24
N ARG A 67 1.41 -6.53 10.51
CA ARG A 67 2.55 -7.22 9.90
C ARG A 67 3.23 -6.35 8.84
N ALA A 68 2.45 -5.71 7.96
CA ALA A 68 3.01 -4.81 6.95
C ALA A 68 3.82 -3.66 7.57
N GLU A 69 3.34 -3.08 8.68
CA GLU A 69 4.03 -2.00 9.39
C GLU A 69 5.34 -2.43 10.05
N ARG A 70 5.40 -3.66 10.60
CA ARG A 70 6.66 -4.23 11.10
C ARG A 70 7.70 -4.41 10.00
N THR A 71 7.30 -4.98 8.86
CA THR A 71 8.19 -5.15 7.71
C THR A 71 8.70 -3.81 7.17
N LEU A 72 7.89 -2.77 7.22
CA LEU A 72 8.32 -1.41 6.86
C LEU A 72 9.38 -0.87 7.83
N ILE A 73 9.26 -1.13 9.13
CA ILE A 73 10.30 -0.77 10.11
C ILE A 73 11.61 -1.49 9.79
N ASP A 74 11.55 -2.78 9.47
CA ASP A 74 12.75 -3.56 9.09
C ASP A 74 13.40 -2.98 7.82
N LEU A 75 12.60 -2.55 6.84
CA LEU A 75 13.10 -1.90 5.63
C LEU A 75 13.72 -0.52 5.90
N ILE A 76 13.17 0.25 6.84
CA ILE A 76 13.76 1.52 7.28
C ILE A 76 15.10 1.26 7.97
N ALA A 77 15.17 0.24 8.84
CA ALA A 77 16.39 -0.14 9.54
C ALA A 77 17.51 -0.58 8.58
N LEU A 78 17.15 -1.14 7.42
CA LEU A 78 18.12 -1.48 6.36
C LEU A 78 18.87 -0.26 5.80
N GLY A 79 18.30 0.94 5.92
CA GLY A 79 18.84 2.21 5.41
C GLY A 79 18.85 2.30 3.88
N ASP A 80 19.05 3.52 3.32
CA ASP A 80 19.22 3.75 1.86
C ASP A 80 18.09 3.19 0.97
N GLN A 81 16.91 2.93 1.54
CA GLN A 81 15.72 2.43 0.83
C GLN A 81 14.57 3.44 0.86
N GLN A 82 14.88 4.74 0.95
CA GLN A 82 13.89 5.81 1.18
C GLN A 82 12.74 5.77 0.14
N ASP A 83 13.07 5.61 -1.13
CA ASP A 83 12.07 5.53 -2.20
C ASP A 83 11.13 4.32 -2.04
N ARG A 84 11.62 3.16 -1.57
CA ARG A 84 10.78 1.97 -1.31
C ARG A 84 9.88 2.20 -0.12
N VAL A 85 10.44 2.75 0.96
CA VAL A 85 9.72 3.09 2.18
C VAL A 85 8.57 4.04 1.88
N ASP A 86 8.81 5.09 1.10
CA ASP A 86 7.80 6.09 0.77
C ASP A 86 6.70 5.52 -0.14
N ARG A 87 7.06 4.67 -1.10
CA ARG A 87 6.06 3.94 -1.91
C ARG A 87 5.19 3.02 -1.07
N LEU A 88 5.78 2.23 -0.18
CA LEU A 88 5.06 1.30 0.69
C LEU A 88 4.17 2.03 1.69
N ARG A 89 4.63 3.14 2.28
CA ARG A 89 3.81 4.00 3.15
C ARG A 89 2.57 4.50 2.43
N ARG A 90 2.73 5.08 1.24
CA ARG A 90 1.62 5.56 0.43
C ARG A 90 0.64 4.42 0.12
N ARG A 91 1.16 3.26 -0.30
CA ARG A 91 0.33 2.10 -0.63
C ARG A 91 -0.45 1.59 0.60
N MET A 92 0.17 1.59 1.78
CA MET A 92 -0.46 1.17 3.02
C MET A 92 -1.56 2.15 3.45
N GLU A 93 -1.34 3.45 3.32
CA GLU A 93 -2.36 4.46 3.57
C GLU A 93 -3.56 4.31 2.62
N GLU A 94 -3.29 4.13 1.34
CA GLU A 94 -4.33 3.86 0.33
C GLU A 94 -5.10 2.58 0.65
N ALA A 95 -4.40 1.49 0.99
CA ALA A 95 -5.02 0.23 1.35
C ALA A 95 -5.88 0.36 2.63
N ARG A 96 -5.41 1.08 3.65
CA ARG A 96 -6.18 1.37 4.87
C ARG A 96 -7.41 2.24 4.60
N LYS A 97 -7.33 3.14 3.61
CA LYS A 97 -8.38 4.12 3.31
C LYS A 97 -9.41 3.61 2.32
N TYR A 98 -9.01 2.76 1.37
CA TYR A 98 -9.82 2.33 0.22
C TYR A 98 -9.90 0.80 0.05
N GLY A 99 -9.33 0.01 0.97
CA GLY A 99 -9.37 -1.44 0.88
C GLY A 99 -8.57 -2.01 -0.30
N GLY A 100 -7.53 -1.30 -0.75
CA GLY A 100 -6.67 -1.71 -1.86
C GLY A 100 -7.06 -1.12 -3.22
N PHE A 101 -8.26 -0.53 -3.33
CA PHE A 101 -8.77 0.13 -4.53
C PHE A 101 -8.35 1.60 -4.64
N GLN A 102 -8.60 2.21 -5.80
CA GLN A 102 -8.36 3.62 -6.06
C GLN A 102 -9.66 4.43 -6.07
N PRO A 103 -9.65 5.70 -5.64
CA PRO A 103 -10.79 6.60 -5.82
C PRO A 103 -11.25 6.66 -7.29
N GLY A 104 -12.55 6.55 -7.52
CA GLY A 104 -13.16 6.54 -8.85
C GLY A 104 -13.07 5.21 -9.59
N GLN A 105 -12.39 4.20 -9.04
CA GLN A 105 -12.35 2.86 -9.61
C GLN A 105 -13.75 2.23 -9.58
N ALA A 106 -14.19 1.70 -10.72
CA ALA A 106 -15.38 0.86 -10.81
C ALA A 106 -15.02 -0.59 -10.44
N ILE A 107 -15.83 -1.21 -9.59
CA ILE A 107 -15.68 -2.60 -9.16
C ILE A 107 -17.00 -3.35 -9.28
N SER A 108 -16.90 -4.64 -9.61
CA SER A 108 -18.03 -5.55 -9.74
C SER A 108 -17.52 -6.97 -9.50
N ASP A 109 -18.09 -7.66 -8.52
CA ASP A 109 -17.67 -9.00 -8.12
C ASP A 109 -18.46 -10.04 -8.91
N ALA A 110 -17.82 -11.18 -9.20
CA ALA A 110 -18.50 -12.34 -9.76
C ALA A 110 -19.42 -12.98 -8.71
N LEU A 111 -20.62 -13.39 -9.12
CA LEU A 111 -21.54 -14.07 -8.21
C LEU A 111 -21.07 -15.53 -7.94
N PRO A 112 -21.31 -16.10 -6.74
CA PRO A 112 -20.80 -17.43 -6.38
C PRO A 112 -21.30 -18.59 -7.25
N ASN A 113 -22.45 -18.44 -7.88
CA ASN A 113 -23.02 -19.41 -8.81
C ASN A 113 -22.35 -19.38 -10.20
N GLY A 114 -21.43 -18.44 -10.45
CA GLY A 114 -20.77 -18.26 -11.73
C GLY A 114 -21.64 -17.59 -12.81
N GLU A 115 -22.88 -17.23 -12.47
CA GLU A 115 -23.82 -16.62 -13.40
C GLU A 115 -23.99 -15.13 -13.09
N GLY A 116 -23.21 -14.31 -13.78
CA GLY A 116 -23.30 -12.86 -13.72
C GLY A 116 -22.45 -12.20 -12.63
N HIS A 117 -22.70 -10.92 -12.42
CA HIS A 117 -21.90 -10.06 -11.55
C HIS A 117 -22.80 -9.21 -10.65
N THR A 118 -22.26 -8.77 -9.52
CA THR A 118 -22.89 -7.76 -8.67
C THR A 118 -23.06 -6.44 -9.42
N PRO A 119 -24.03 -5.59 -9.05
CA PRO A 119 -24.13 -4.24 -9.61
C PRO A 119 -22.78 -3.51 -9.57
N GLU A 120 -22.48 -2.75 -10.63
CA GLU A 120 -21.25 -1.97 -10.67
C GLU A 120 -21.29 -0.90 -9.60
N THR A 121 -20.23 -0.83 -8.80
CA THR A 121 -20.04 0.19 -7.79
C THR A 121 -18.79 1.00 -8.08
N VAL A 122 -18.74 2.24 -7.59
CA VAL A 122 -17.59 3.13 -7.72
C VAL A 122 -17.05 3.48 -6.33
N ILE A 123 -15.73 3.49 -6.19
CA ILE A 123 -15.08 3.90 -4.94
C ILE A 123 -15.14 5.42 -4.79
N VAL A 124 -15.90 5.88 -3.80
CA VAL A 124 -15.97 7.29 -3.41
C VAL A 124 -14.75 7.66 -2.58
N GLN A 125 -14.08 8.75 -2.96
CA GLN A 125 -12.93 9.28 -2.23
C GLN A 125 -13.33 9.68 -0.80
N ALA A 126 -12.51 9.32 0.20
CA ALA A 126 -12.73 9.84 1.54
C ALA A 126 -12.34 11.31 1.60
N GLY A 127 -13.20 12.11 2.23
CA GLY A 127 -13.06 13.54 2.33
C GLY A 127 -14.24 14.14 3.08
N SER A 128 -14.38 15.45 2.95
CA SER A 128 -15.49 16.20 3.54
C SER A 128 -16.26 16.94 2.47
N PHE A 129 -17.57 17.00 2.62
CA PHE A 129 -18.45 17.83 1.80
C PHE A 129 -19.48 18.53 2.68
N THR A 130 -20.18 19.52 2.13
CA THR A 130 -21.28 20.19 2.83
C THR A 130 -22.59 19.58 2.36
N MET A 131 -23.34 18.96 3.28
CA MET A 131 -24.63 18.35 3.01
C MET A 131 -25.76 19.31 3.37
N GLY A 132 -26.86 19.25 2.63
CA GLY A 132 -28.04 20.10 2.79
C GLY A 132 -28.10 21.25 1.78
N SER A 133 -29.25 21.91 1.69
CA SER A 133 -29.51 23.02 0.75
C SER A 133 -29.49 24.38 1.44
N ASN A 134 -29.26 25.45 0.66
CA ASN A 134 -29.31 26.81 1.20
C ASN A 134 -30.77 27.20 1.46
N SER A 135 -31.06 27.83 2.59
CA SER A 135 -32.43 28.26 2.93
C SER A 135 -33.04 29.26 1.94
N ARG A 136 -32.23 29.87 1.06
CA ARG A 136 -32.69 30.75 -0.03
C ARG A 136 -32.71 30.08 -1.41
N GLU A 137 -32.42 28.78 -1.47
CA GLU A 137 -32.44 28.02 -2.72
C GLU A 137 -33.88 27.81 -3.18
N GLN A 138 -34.13 27.99 -4.48
CA GLN A 138 -35.46 27.78 -5.05
C GLN A 138 -35.86 26.31 -4.88
N GLY A 139 -36.98 26.06 -4.19
CA GLY A 139 -37.45 24.70 -3.91
C GLY A 139 -36.96 24.08 -2.60
N HIS A 140 -36.22 24.83 -1.77
CA HIS A 140 -35.79 24.39 -0.45
C HIS A 140 -36.96 23.91 0.42
N GLN A 141 -36.75 22.78 1.10
CA GLN A 141 -37.64 22.26 2.14
C GLN A 141 -36.97 22.30 3.51
N ASP A 142 -37.75 22.52 4.57
CA ASP A 142 -37.23 22.71 5.94
C ASP A 142 -36.39 21.51 6.45
N ASN A 143 -36.61 20.31 5.92
CA ASN A 143 -35.88 19.09 6.27
C ASN A 143 -34.55 18.91 5.50
N GLU A 144 -34.23 19.79 4.56
CA GLU A 144 -32.97 19.76 3.80
C GLU A 144 -31.87 20.62 4.44
N GLY A 145 -32.20 21.39 5.49
CA GLY A 145 -31.28 22.22 6.23
C GLY A 145 -31.02 21.74 7.67
N PRO A 146 -30.08 22.37 8.39
CA PRO A 146 -29.11 23.34 7.89
C PRO A 146 -27.98 22.66 7.12
N ARG A 147 -27.30 23.45 6.27
CA ARG A 147 -26.04 23.01 5.65
C ARG A 147 -25.00 22.71 6.73
N HIS A 148 -24.45 21.51 6.72
CA HIS A 148 -23.44 21.09 7.68
C HIS A 148 -22.36 20.23 7.03
N ARG A 149 -21.18 20.19 7.66
CA ARG A 149 -20.03 19.46 7.13
C ARG A 149 -20.10 17.98 7.50
N VAL A 150 -20.11 17.10 6.51
CA VAL A 150 -20.02 15.64 6.67
C VAL A 150 -18.63 15.19 6.27
N THR A 151 -18.05 14.26 7.01
CA THR A 151 -16.69 13.75 6.76
C THR A 151 -16.65 12.23 6.76
N PHE A 152 -16.22 11.65 5.65
CA PHE A 152 -15.91 10.23 5.54
C PHE A 152 -14.40 10.02 5.74
N ARG A 153 -14.04 9.27 6.80
CA ARG A 153 -12.62 8.99 7.12
C ARG A 153 -12.00 7.94 6.19
N ARG A 154 -12.84 7.09 5.58
CA ARG A 154 -12.46 6.03 4.62
C ARG A 154 -13.33 6.14 3.39
N GLY A 155 -12.80 5.72 2.25
CA GLY A 155 -13.60 5.57 1.04
C GLY A 155 -14.58 4.41 1.20
N PHE A 156 -15.62 4.44 0.39
CA PHE A 156 -16.66 3.42 0.36
C PHE A 156 -17.13 3.23 -1.08
N ALA A 157 -17.68 2.06 -1.37
CA ALA A 157 -18.28 1.78 -2.67
C ALA A 157 -19.75 2.23 -2.68
N ILE A 158 -20.20 2.84 -3.77
CA ILE A 158 -21.63 3.13 -4.01
C ILE A 158 -22.01 2.66 -5.40
N GLY A 159 -23.25 2.17 -5.58
CA GLY A 159 -23.77 1.80 -6.90
C GLY A 159 -23.61 2.94 -7.89
N ARG A 160 -23.04 2.66 -9.06
CA ARG A 160 -22.90 3.66 -10.13
C ARG A 160 -24.26 4.11 -10.67
N THR A 161 -25.22 3.19 -10.63
CA THR A 161 -26.63 3.43 -10.94
C THR A 161 -27.48 2.95 -9.78
N GLU A 162 -28.75 3.32 -9.75
CA GLU A 162 -29.73 2.59 -8.98
C GLU A 162 -29.78 1.12 -9.42
N VAL A 163 -30.28 0.25 -8.54
CA VAL A 163 -30.49 -1.16 -8.87
C VAL A 163 -31.48 -1.25 -10.03
N THR A 164 -31.05 -1.88 -11.12
CA THR A 164 -31.86 -2.01 -12.33
C THR A 164 -32.90 -3.12 -12.17
N VAL A 165 -33.98 -3.05 -12.97
CA VAL A 165 -35.01 -4.09 -13.01
C VAL A 165 -34.42 -5.47 -13.36
N ALA A 166 -33.43 -5.52 -14.24
CA ALA A 166 -32.75 -6.76 -14.61
C ALA A 166 -31.95 -7.35 -13.44
N GLN A 167 -31.20 -6.52 -12.70
CA GLN A 167 -30.46 -6.95 -11.51
C GLN A 167 -31.42 -7.42 -10.41
N PHE A 168 -32.52 -6.71 -10.18
CA PHE A 168 -33.51 -7.12 -9.19
C PHE A 168 -34.21 -8.42 -9.59
N ARG A 169 -34.54 -8.62 -10.86
CA ARG A 169 -35.06 -9.90 -11.37
C ARG A 169 -34.10 -11.05 -11.11
N ALA A 170 -32.82 -10.87 -11.43
CA ALA A 170 -31.80 -11.88 -11.19
C ALA A 170 -31.71 -12.27 -9.70
N PHE A 171 -31.83 -11.29 -8.79
CA PHE A 171 -31.92 -11.57 -7.35
C PHE A 171 -33.16 -12.38 -6.97
N VAL A 172 -34.34 -12.05 -7.53
CA VAL A 172 -35.59 -12.78 -7.26
C VAL A 172 -35.55 -14.20 -7.80
N GLU A 173 -34.97 -14.42 -8.99
CA GLU A 173 -34.81 -15.75 -9.60
C GLU A 173 -33.74 -16.61 -8.90
N TRP A 174 -32.85 -15.97 -8.14
CA TRP A 174 -31.81 -16.65 -7.36
C TRP A 174 -32.32 -17.25 -6.04
N ALA A 175 -33.41 -16.70 -5.48
CA ALA A 175 -34.04 -17.14 -4.23
C ALA A 175 -34.96 -18.36 -4.44
#